data_AF-A0A2V8S053-F1
#
_entry.id   AF-A0A2V8S053-F1
#
_cell.length_a   1.000
_cell.length_b   1.000
_cell.length_c   1.000
_cell.angle_alpha   90.00
_cell.angle_beta   90.00
_cell.angle_gamma   90.00
#
_symmetry.space_group_name_H-M   'P 1'
#
loop_
_entity.id
_entity.type
_entity.pdbx_description
1 polymer ?
#
loop_
_entity_poly.entity_id
_entity_poly.type
_entity_poly.pdbx_seq_one_letter_code
_entity_poly.pdbx_strand_id
1 'polypeptide(L)'
;MDELVKALAPAFAAGFAVQRLLEILDSWIVGKIGSPWLTTYKKPILATVSLAVGFAFAFGARLSVLQPLLPAGNTVNYWVDGTVTAFVVSAGTEGINSIMKFLGYAKENKKAVAAQQKTTADGQIKKVDPGDATLPSN
;
A
#
# COMPACT_ATOMS: atom_id res chain seq x y z
N MET A 1 0.10 -16.56 -0.09
CA MET A 1 1.16 -15.59 -0.40
C MET A 1 1.38 -15.57 -1.89
N ASP A 2 1.63 -16.73 -2.51
CA ASP A 2 1.88 -16.81 -3.96
C ASP A 2 0.81 -16.20 -4.84
N GLU A 3 -0.48 -16.38 -4.52
CA GLU A 3 -1.57 -15.81 -5.30
C GLU A 3 -1.67 -14.29 -5.15
N LEU A 4 -1.49 -13.77 -3.92
CA LEU A 4 -1.48 -12.34 -3.63
C LEU A 4 -0.26 -11.64 -4.25
N VAL A 5 0.90 -12.27 -4.17
CA VAL A 5 2.15 -11.78 -4.78
C VAL A 5 2.02 -11.80 -6.30
N LYS A 6 1.43 -12.85 -6.89
CA LYS A 6 1.13 -12.89 -8.34
C LYS A 6 0.14 -11.80 -8.74
N ALA A 7 -0.88 -11.54 -7.92
CA ALA A 7 -1.87 -10.50 -8.20
C ALA A 7 -1.31 -9.07 -8.05
N LEU A 8 -0.37 -8.85 -7.13
CA LEU A 8 0.30 -7.56 -6.94
C LEU A 8 1.56 -7.39 -7.80
N ALA A 9 2.08 -8.45 -8.42
CA ALA A 9 3.29 -8.39 -9.26
C ALA A 9 3.21 -7.32 -10.36
N PRO A 10 2.08 -7.11 -11.06
CA PRO A 10 1.95 -6.00 -12.01
C PRO A 10 2.11 -4.62 -11.36
N ALA A 11 1.53 -4.41 -10.17
CA ALA A 11 1.70 -3.17 -9.40
C ALA A 11 3.15 -2.98 -8.96
N PHE A 12 3.85 -4.08 -8.63
CA PHE A 12 5.26 -4.03 -8.29
C PHE A 12 6.13 -3.61 -9.48
N ALA A 13 5.93 -4.27 -10.62
CA ALA A 13 6.61 -3.94 -11.87
C ALA A 13 6.37 -2.48 -12.28
N ALA A 14 5.12 -1.99 -12.14
CA ALA A 14 4.77 -0.60 -12.41
C ALA A 14 5.49 0.37 -11.46
N GLY A 15 5.56 0.06 -10.15
CA GLY A 15 6.31 0.88 -9.19
C GLY A 15 7.80 0.97 -9.52
N PHE A 16 8.43 -0.14 -9.92
CA PHE A 16 9.82 -0.13 -10.40
C PHE A 16 9.99 0.68 -11.69
N ALA A 17 9.04 0.58 -12.62
CA ALA A 17 9.06 1.35 -13.87
C ALA A 17 8.95 2.85 -13.61
N VAL A 18 8.07 3.27 -12.68
CA VAL A 18 7.98 4.67 -12.22
C VAL A 18 9.31 5.13 -11.67
N GLN A 19 9.95 4.33 -10.81
CA GLN A 19 11.26 4.67 -10.26
C GLN A 19 12.32 4.87 -11.33
N ARG A 20 12.38 3.93 -12.29
CA ARG A 20 13.34 4.03 -13.39
C ARG A 20 13.11 5.27 -14.25
N LEU A 21 11.84 5.61 -14.49
CA LEU A 21 11.48 6.84 -15.20
C LEU A 21 11.97 8.09 -14.45
N LEU A 22 11.76 8.16 -13.14
CA LEU A 22 12.20 9.31 -12.34
C LEU A 22 13.71 9.47 -12.31
N GLU A 23 14.47 8.38 -12.22
CA GLU A 23 15.95 8.40 -12.30
C GLU A 23 16.43 8.94 -13.65
N ILE A 24 15.78 8.50 -14.74
CA ILE A 24 16.08 9.02 -16.08
C ILE A 24 15.80 10.53 -16.10
N LEU A 25 14.62 10.96 -15.68
CA LEU A 25 14.24 12.37 -15.70
C LEU A 25 15.15 13.25 -14.83
N ASP A 26 15.52 12.82 -13.61
CA ASP A 26 16.45 13.56 -12.76
C ASP A 26 17.83 13.68 -13.43
N SER A 27 18.31 12.63 -14.10
CA SER A 27 19.57 12.67 -14.86
C SER A 27 19.54 13.70 -16.00
N TRP A 28 18.42 13.85 -16.71
CA TRP A 28 18.25 14.84 -17.77
C TRP A 28 18.11 16.27 -17.24
N ILE A 29 17.31 16.46 -16.17
CA ILE A 29 17.07 17.76 -15.55
C ILE A 29 18.35 18.33 -14.93
N VAL A 30 19.12 17.50 -14.22
CA VAL A 30 20.36 17.90 -13.57
C VAL A 30 21.52 17.99 -14.56
N GLY A 31 21.61 17.05 -15.51
CA GLY A 31 22.80 16.88 -16.35
C GLY A 31 22.82 17.65 -17.67
N LYS A 32 21.67 17.99 -18.26
CA LYS A 32 21.62 18.55 -19.64
C LYS A 32 20.77 19.79 -19.85
N ILE A 33 19.69 19.95 -19.09
CA ILE A 33 18.69 21.01 -19.35
C ILE A 33 18.77 22.14 -18.31
N GLY A 34 19.69 22.05 -17.34
CA GLY A 34 19.87 22.84 -16.10
C GLY A 34 19.52 24.33 -16.11
N SER A 35 18.24 24.65 -16.30
CA SER A 35 17.69 25.98 -16.07
C SER A 35 17.46 26.16 -14.57
N PRO A 36 17.77 27.35 -14.00
CA PRO A 36 17.54 27.66 -12.58
C PRO A 36 16.11 27.37 -12.12
N TRP A 37 15.12 27.52 -13.01
CA TRP A 37 13.73 27.21 -12.70
C TRP A 37 13.49 25.71 -12.55
N LEU A 38 13.99 24.91 -13.49
CA LEU A 38 13.83 23.44 -13.50
C LEU A 38 14.47 22.79 -12.27
N THR A 39 15.65 23.28 -11.86
CA THR A 39 16.32 22.78 -10.66
C THR A 39 15.58 23.17 -9.37
N THR A 40 14.96 24.35 -9.33
CA THR A 40 14.14 24.83 -8.20
C THR A 40 12.88 23.98 -8.01
N TYR A 41 12.17 23.67 -9.10
CA TYR A 41 10.89 22.95 -9.06
C TYR A 41 11.02 21.46 -9.37
N LYS A 42 12.23 20.88 -9.36
CA LYS A 42 12.44 19.49 -9.77
C LYS A 42 11.61 18.49 -8.96
N LYS A 43 11.53 18.67 -7.63
CA LYS A 43 10.80 17.76 -6.74
C LYS A 43 9.30 17.72 -7.07
N PRO A 44 8.57 18.86 -7.10
CA PRO A 44 7.16 18.84 -7.46
C PRO A 44 6.91 18.40 -8.90
N ILE A 45 7.82 18.68 -9.85
CA ILE A 45 7.71 18.19 -11.23
C ILE A 45 7.80 16.66 -11.26
N LEU A 46 8.83 16.07 -10.66
CA LEU A 46 9.01 14.62 -10.62
C LEU A 46 7.86 13.92 -9.89
N ALA A 47 7.36 14.50 -8.79
CA ALA A 47 6.18 13.97 -8.08
C ALA A 47 4.91 14.06 -8.93
N THR A 48 4.70 15.15 -9.67
CA THR A 48 3.54 15.27 -10.57
C THR A 48 3.63 14.28 -11.73
N VAL A 49 4.83 14.08 -12.28
CA VAL A 49 5.06 13.08 -13.33
C VAL A 49 4.81 11.67 -12.82
N SER A 50 5.34 11.33 -11.63
CA SER A 50 5.10 10.00 -11.04
C SER A 50 3.61 9.76 -10.78
N LEU A 51 2.89 10.80 -10.33
CA LEU A 51 1.46 10.73 -10.11
C LEU A 51 0.71 10.51 -11.42
N ALA A 52 0.98 11.30 -12.45
CA ALA A 52 0.35 11.16 -13.76
C ALA A 52 0.57 9.76 -14.36
N VAL A 53 1.78 9.23 -14.24
CA VAL A 53 2.11 7.87 -14.69
C VAL A 53 1.40 6.81 -13.85
N GLY A 54 1.31 7.01 -12.53
CA GLY A 54 0.50 6.15 -11.65
C GLY A 54 -0.96 6.09 -12.09
N PHE A 55 -1.58 7.24 -12.42
CA PHE A 55 -2.93 7.29 -12.97
C PHE A 55 -3.03 6.59 -14.34
N ALA A 56 -2.04 6.77 -15.22
CA ALA A 56 -2.01 6.10 -16.50
C ALA A 56 -1.95 4.56 -16.35
N PHE A 57 -1.17 4.05 -15.40
CA PHE A 57 -1.16 2.61 -15.10
C PHE A 57 -2.49 2.14 -14.49
N ALA A 58 -3.00 2.84 -13.48
CA ALA A 58 -4.22 2.44 -12.79
C ALA A 58 -5.44 2.40 -13.73
N PHE A 59 -5.67 3.46 -14.52
CA PHE A 59 -6.85 3.57 -15.36
C PHE A 59 -6.62 3.10 -16.81
N GLY A 60 -5.43 3.32 -17.36
CA GLY A 60 -5.09 2.93 -18.73
C GLY A 60 -4.74 1.45 -18.85
N ALA A 61 -3.86 0.95 -17.97
CA ALA A 61 -3.49 -0.47 -17.93
C ALA A 61 -4.41 -1.32 -17.02
N ARG A 62 -5.43 -0.70 -16.40
CA ARG A 62 -6.38 -1.34 -15.47
C ARG A 62 -5.68 -2.07 -14.33
N LEU A 63 -4.59 -1.48 -13.84
CA LEU A 63 -3.90 -2.00 -12.67
C LEU A 63 -4.80 -1.84 -11.44
N SER A 64 -4.79 -2.86 -10.59
CA SER A 64 -5.57 -2.88 -9.37
C SER A 64 -4.71 -3.35 -8.20
N VAL A 65 -4.76 -2.59 -7.11
CA VAL A 65 -4.10 -2.91 -5.86
C VAL A 65 -5.10 -3.26 -4.78
N LEU A 66 -6.28 -2.64 -4.69
CA LEU A 66 -7.24 -2.95 -3.62
C LEU A 66 -8.06 -4.19 -3.91
N GLN A 67 -8.52 -4.39 -5.15
CA GLN A 67 -9.39 -5.52 -5.48
C GLN A 67 -8.75 -6.88 -5.12
N PRO A 68 -7.44 -7.14 -5.36
CA PRO A 68 -6.80 -8.38 -4.94
C PRO A 68 -6.65 -8.56 -3.43
N LEU A 69 -6.74 -7.48 -2.65
CA LEU A 69 -6.63 -7.52 -1.19
C LEU A 69 -7.97 -7.82 -0.51
N LEU A 70 -9.08 -7.72 -1.25
CA LEU A 70 -10.41 -8.00 -0.72
C LEU A 70 -10.69 -9.51 -0.66
N PRO A 71 -11.52 -9.96 0.29
CA PRO A 71 -12.04 -11.32 0.29
C PRO A 71 -12.75 -11.66 -1.03
N ALA A 72 -12.70 -12.92 -1.43
CA ALA A 72 -13.40 -13.40 -2.62
C ALA A 72 -14.91 -13.07 -2.54
N GLY A 73 -15.46 -12.50 -3.61
CA GLY A 73 -16.85 -12.08 -3.69
C GLY A 73 -17.10 -10.61 -3.32
N ASN A 74 -16.14 -9.91 -2.72
CA ASN A 74 -16.23 -8.47 -2.48
C ASN A 74 -15.71 -7.68 -3.69
N THR A 75 -16.35 -6.55 -3.99
CA THR A 75 -15.93 -5.63 -5.05
C THR A 75 -15.66 -4.25 -4.48
N VAL A 76 -14.61 -3.59 -4.97
CA VAL A 76 -14.37 -2.17 -4.71
C VAL A 76 -14.85 -1.33 -5.88
N ASN A 77 -15.31 -0.10 -5.59
CA ASN A 77 -15.65 0.85 -6.63
C ASN A 77 -14.42 1.13 -7.52
N TYR A 78 -14.61 1.06 -8.84
CA TYR A 78 -13.54 1.23 -9.84
C TYR A 78 -12.73 2.51 -9.64
N TRP A 79 -13.37 3.64 -9.33
CA TRP A 79 -12.69 4.91 -9.13
C TRP A 79 -11.87 4.93 -7.85
N VAL A 80 -12.38 4.29 -6.79
CA VAL A 80 -11.67 4.19 -5.50
C VAL A 80 -10.42 3.32 -5.67
N ASP A 81 -10.57 2.15 -6.29
CA ASP A 81 -9.45 1.25 -6.56
C ASP A 81 -8.41 1.87 -7.47
N GLY A 82 -8.85 2.49 -8.57
CA GLY A 82 -7.96 3.18 -9.51
C GLY A 82 -7.20 4.33 -8.85
N THR A 83 -7.85 5.13 -8.00
CA THR A 83 -7.19 6.25 -7.32
C THR A 83 -6.15 5.77 -6.30
N VAL A 84 -6.50 4.76 -5.50
CA VAL A 84 -5.57 4.19 -4.52
C VAL A 84 -4.41 3.49 -5.22
N THR A 85 -4.68 2.76 -6.29
CA THR A 85 -3.65 2.13 -7.12
C THR A 85 -2.72 3.17 -7.73
N ALA A 86 -3.25 4.29 -8.24
CA ALA A 86 -2.44 5.37 -8.77
C ALA A 86 -1.50 5.95 -7.72
N PHE A 87 -1.98 6.19 -6.49
CA PHE A 87 -1.12 6.67 -5.40
C PHE A 87 -0.04 5.67 -5.02
N VAL A 88 -0.40 4.39 -4.87
CA VAL A 88 0.55 3.32 -4.55
C VAL A 88 1.65 3.23 -5.62
N VAL A 89 1.27 3.20 -6.89
CA VAL A 89 2.22 3.08 -8.01
C VAL A 89 3.06 4.34 -8.16
N SER A 90 2.47 5.52 -7.97
CA SER A 90 3.20 6.80 -8.05
C SER A 90 4.25 6.99 -6.95
N ALA A 91 4.07 6.31 -5.82
CA ALA A 91 5.05 6.25 -4.73
C ALA A 91 6.25 5.32 -5.03
N GLY A 92 6.26 4.62 -6.18
CA GLY A 92 7.33 3.68 -6.53
C GLY A 92 7.47 2.53 -5.52
N THR A 93 8.70 2.14 -5.20
CA THR A 93 8.97 1.06 -4.22
C THR A 93 8.55 1.39 -2.79
N GLU A 94 8.38 2.66 -2.44
CA GLU A 94 7.95 3.04 -1.09
C GLU A 94 6.49 2.61 -0.85
N GLY A 95 5.62 2.80 -1.84
CA GLY A 95 4.24 2.31 -1.81
C GLY A 95 4.18 0.79 -1.68
N ILE A 96 5.03 0.09 -2.44
CA ILE A 96 5.17 -1.37 -2.38
C ILE A 96 5.59 -1.85 -0.99
N ASN A 97 6.62 -1.22 -0.41
CA ASN A 97 7.11 -1.56 0.93
C ASN A 97 6.02 -1.35 1.99
N SER A 98 5.24 -0.28 1.88
CA SER A 98 4.11 -0.01 2.77
C SER A 98 3.05 -1.12 2.69
N ILE A 99 2.70 -1.57 1.48
CA ILE A 99 1.77 -2.70 1.27
C ILE A 99 2.32 -3.98 1.90
N MET A 100 3.59 -4.30 1.67
CA MET A 100 4.20 -5.51 2.22
C MET A 100 4.19 -5.52 3.75
N LYS A 101 4.46 -4.38 4.39
CA LYS A 101 4.36 -4.23 5.85
C LYS A 101 2.93 -4.41 6.34
N PHE A 102 1.96 -3.76 5.69
CA PHE A 102 0.55 -3.89 6.04
C PHE A 102 0.07 -5.34 5.97
N LEU A 103 0.45 -6.07 4.90
CA LEU A 103 0.13 -7.49 4.75
C LEU A 103 0.80 -8.37 5.82
N GLY A 104 2.03 -8.02 6.22
CA GLY A 104 2.72 -8.64 7.35
C GLY A 104 1.92 -8.49 8.64
N TYR A 105 1.57 -7.27 9.00
CA TYR A 105 0.78 -6.97 10.20
C TYR A 105 -0.60 -7.64 10.19
N ALA A 106 -1.31 -7.61 9.06
CA ALA A 106 -2.60 -8.28 8.93
C ALA A 106 -2.50 -9.79 9.16
N LYS A 107 -1.40 -10.42 8.71
CA LYS A 107 -1.16 -11.85 8.92
C LYS A 107 -0.80 -12.17 10.37
N GLU A 108 0.01 -11.34 11.01
CA GLU A 108 0.36 -11.48 12.43
C GLU A 108 -0.88 -11.36 13.32
N ASN A 109 -1.75 -10.38 13.06
CA ASN A 109 -3.02 -10.22 13.76
C ASN A 109 -3.91 -11.45 13.63
N LYS A 110 -4.03 -12.04 12.43
CA LYS A 110 -4.80 -13.28 12.23
C LYS A 110 -4.23 -14.46 13.02
N LYS A 111 -2.91 -14.56 13.14
CA LYS A 111 -2.26 -15.60 13.97
C LYS A 111 -2.51 -15.37 15.45
N ALA A 112 -2.44 -14.13 15.93
CA ALA A 112 -2.71 -13.79 17.32
C ALA A 112 -4.16 -14.10 17.71
N VAL A 113 -5.14 -13.75 16.87
CA VAL A 113 -6.56 -14.08 17.07
C VAL A 113 -6.79 -15.59 17.04
N ALA A 114 -6.18 -16.32 16.09
CA ALA A 114 -6.29 -17.77 16.02
C ALA A 114 -5.63 -18.48 17.22
N ALA A 115 -4.53 -17.94 17.75
CA ALA A 115 -3.90 -18.44 18.97
C ALA A 115 -4.78 -18.20 20.20
N GLN A 116 -5.40 -17.02 20.34
CA GLN A 116 -6.37 -16.73 21.41
C GLN A 116 -7.60 -17.64 21.34
N GLN A 117 -8.14 -17.87 20.14
CA GLN A 117 -9.27 -18.79 19.94
C GLN A 117 -8.91 -20.25 20.26
N LYS A 118 -7.68 -20.70 19.95
CA LYS A 118 -7.20 -22.03 20.34
C LYS A 118 -7.03 -22.17 21.86
N THR A 119 -6.60 -21.12 22.56
CA THR A 119 -6.52 -21.12 24.02
C THR A 119 -7.90 -21.11 24.69
N THR A 120 -8.96 -20.73 23.98
CA THR A 120 -10.35 -20.75 24.50
C THR A 120 -11.03 -22.12 24.35
N ALA A 121 -10.36 -23.10 23.69
CA ALA A 121 -10.90 -24.44 23.50
C ALA A 121 -10.85 -25.34 24.76
N ASP A 122 -10.18 -24.91 25.84
CA ASP A 122 -10.23 -25.55 27.17
C ASP A 122 -11.37 -25.03 28.07
N GLY A 123 -12.49 -24.63 27.45
CA GLY A 123 -13.81 -24.81 28.07
C GLY A 123 -14.22 -23.92 29.24
N GLN A 124 -13.72 -22.69 29.38
CA GLN A 124 -14.35 -21.70 30.29
C GLN A 124 -14.41 -20.29 29.71
N ILE A 125 -15.63 -19.77 29.54
CA ILE A 125 -15.89 -18.36 29.24
C ILE A 125 -16.13 -17.65 30.58
N LYS A 126 -15.14 -16.90 31.08
CA LYS A 126 -15.43 -15.88 32.11
C LYS A 126 -15.89 -14.62 31.37
N LYS A 127 -17.19 -14.33 31.40
CA LYS A 127 -17.69 -12.99 31.08
C LYS A 127 -17.02 -12.03 32.05
N VAL A 128 -16.23 -11.08 31.54
CA VAL A 128 -15.83 -9.93 32.34
C VAL A 128 -17.03 -8.99 32.31
N ASP A 129 -17.77 -8.96 33.42
CA ASP A 129 -18.78 -7.92 33.64
C ASP A 129 -18.06 -6.57 33.76
N PRO A 130 -18.57 -5.46 33.19
CA PRO A 130 -17.91 -4.16 33.21
C PRO A 130 -17.84 -3.48 34.60
N GLY A 131 -18.10 -4.22 35.69
CA GLY A 131 -18.24 -3.69 37.06
C GLY A 131 -16.98 -3.76 37.93
N ASP A 132 -15.94 -4.51 37.57
CA ASP A 132 -14.79 -4.75 38.45
C ASP A 132 -13.60 -3.80 38.21
N ALA A 133 -13.81 -2.69 37.49
CA ALA A 133 -12.82 -1.61 37.44
C ALA A 133 -12.87 -0.78 38.73
N THR A 134 -12.52 -1.36 39.88
CA THR A 134 -12.12 -0.56 41.04
C THR A 134 -10.68 -0.09 40.81
N LEU A 135 -10.55 1.22 40.60
CA LEU A 135 -9.27 1.92 40.59
C LEU A 135 -8.57 1.70 41.94
N PRO A 136 -7.26 1.39 41.97
CA PRO A 136 -6.53 1.36 43.22
C PRO A 136 -6.52 2.75 43.85
N SER A 137 -7.05 2.87 45.07
CA SER A 137 -6.91 4.05 45.91
C SER A 137 -5.45 4.20 46.36
N ASN A 138 -4.95 5.43 46.25
CA ASN A 138 -3.61 5.93 46.63
C ASN A 138 -2.95 5.23 47.84
#